data_AF-A0A1F9CT88-F1
#
_entry.id   AF-A0A1F9CT88-F1
#
_cell.length_a   1.000
_cell.length_b   1.000
_cell.length_c   1.000
_cell.angle_alpha   90.00
_cell.angle_beta   90.00
_cell.angle_gamma   90.00
#
_symmetry.space_group_name_H-M   'P 1'
#
loop_
_entity.id
_entity.type
_entity.pdbx_description
1 polymer ?
#
loop_
_entity_poly.entity_id
_entity_poly.type
_entity_poly.pdbx_seq_one_letter_code
_entity_poly.pdbx_strand_id
1 'polypeptide(L)'
;MPKRPKKKKSGKKTKSGAGKWGKNSPWFIGIVGGLIGAFAVGAVLYYFYGHRELEIYRAIDMTSINNADRLLEKNMVEDALAIYTHVAGKVSAKEDPGLYANAKNSEGVCYYKLALVKNTEVNLLKAISAFQDALKIRTVEKYPADYANTQNNLGNAYRTLSEVKDKKGNLGKAFEAFEKALKVYTLDKYPAGYAATQNNLGAAYATLSEVGNKEQNLNKAIKAFQEALKIRTIERYPLGYATTQNNLGNTYRALAEVKDKGSNLLKAVQAVKEALKVYTLSEYPLDYAATQNNLGNAYGALAAVKDKEANLTKAVRAYEEALKVYTLGRYPSQFRTVTASMEKAKQKVR
;
A
#
# COMPACT_ATOMS: atom_id res chain seq x y z
N MET A 1 40.35 -2.67 -111.63
CA MET A 1 38.87 -2.60 -111.53
C MET A 1 38.43 -3.52 -110.38
N PRO A 2 37.31 -3.30 -109.69
CA PRO A 2 36.65 -2.08 -109.17
C PRO A 2 36.46 -2.23 -107.62
N LYS A 3 35.92 -1.34 -106.77
CA LYS A 3 34.67 -0.58 -106.78
C LYS A 3 34.73 0.52 -105.69
N ARG A 4 34.22 1.72 -106.01
CA ARG A 4 33.68 2.70 -105.02
C ARG A 4 32.35 2.16 -104.46
N PRO A 5 31.91 2.56 -103.24
CA PRO A 5 30.96 3.67 -103.18
C PRO A 5 31.07 4.62 -101.97
N LYS A 6 30.46 5.80 -102.17
CA LYS A 6 30.23 6.94 -101.27
C LYS A 6 29.35 6.59 -100.06
N LYS A 7 29.46 7.36 -98.96
CA LYS A 7 28.35 8.20 -98.44
C LYS A 7 28.76 9.09 -97.24
N LYS A 8 28.48 10.39 -97.37
CA LYS A 8 28.35 11.37 -96.29
C LYS A 8 27.24 10.94 -95.31
N LYS A 9 27.47 11.11 -94.00
CA LYS A 9 26.41 11.34 -93.01
C LYS A 9 26.83 12.45 -92.05
N SER A 10 26.25 13.62 -92.23
CA SER A 10 26.12 14.67 -91.23
C SER A 10 25.03 14.26 -90.24
N GLY A 11 25.40 14.03 -88.98
CA GLY A 11 24.46 13.79 -87.89
C GLY A 11 24.79 14.71 -86.73
N LYS A 12 23.97 15.75 -86.54
CA LYS A 12 23.99 16.68 -85.39
C LYS A 12 23.98 15.89 -84.07
N LYS A 13 25.02 16.03 -83.25
CA LYS A 13 24.95 15.70 -81.82
C LYS A 13 24.31 16.88 -81.09
N THR A 14 23.03 16.77 -80.78
CA THR A 14 22.39 17.58 -79.73
C THR A 14 22.95 17.08 -78.39
N LYS A 15 23.92 17.81 -77.83
CA LYS A 15 24.31 17.66 -76.42
C LYS A 15 23.20 18.28 -75.58
N SER A 16 22.39 17.44 -74.92
CA SER A 16 21.57 17.89 -73.80
C SER A 16 22.51 18.37 -72.68
N GLY A 17 22.50 19.67 -72.42
CA GLY A 17 23.28 20.29 -71.36
C GLY A 17 22.69 19.98 -69.99
N ALA A 18 23.07 18.84 -69.40
CA ALA A 18 22.98 18.66 -67.97
C ALA A 18 24.14 19.43 -67.31
N GLY A 19 23.93 20.71 -67.01
CA GLY A 19 24.88 21.54 -66.28
C GLY A 19 25.15 20.94 -64.90
N LYS A 20 26.41 20.57 -64.64
CA LYS A 20 26.88 20.27 -63.28
C LYS A 20 26.91 21.59 -62.51
N TRP A 21 25.95 21.79 -61.62
CA TRP A 21 25.90 22.95 -60.72
C TRP A 21 27.12 22.91 -59.78
N GLY A 22 27.95 23.95 -59.82
CA GLY A 22 29.04 24.11 -58.86
C GLY A 22 28.49 24.31 -57.45
N LYS A 23 29.14 23.71 -56.44
CA LYS A 23 28.73 23.77 -55.02
C LYS A 23 28.57 25.20 -54.46
N ASN A 24 29.11 26.20 -55.15
CA ASN A 24 29.04 27.62 -54.78
C ASN A 24 28.04 28.43 -55.62
N SER A 25 27.19 27.78 -56.44
CA SER A 25 26.13 28.47 -57.18
C SER A 25 25.08 29.03 -56.21
N PRO A 26 24.65 30.30 -56.34
CA PRO A 26 23.58 30.88 -55.53
C PRO A 26 22.29 30.04 -55.52
N TRP A 27 21.98 29.39 -56.64
CA TRP A 27 20.84 28.47 -56.77
C TRP A 27 21.01 27.19 -55.95
N PHE A 28 22.22 26.61 -55.92
CA PHE A 28 22.52 25.43 -55.13
C PHE A 28 22.48 25.74 -53.62
N ILE A 29 23.04 26.90 -53.22
CA ILE A 29 23.00 27.38 -51.84
C ILE A 29 21.56 27.65 -51.39
N GLY A 30 20.73 28.25 -52.25
CA GLY A 30 19.31 28.48 -51.96
C GLY A 30 18.50 27.19 -51.76
N ILE A 31 18.73 26.17 -52.61
CA ILE A 31 18.06 24.86 -52.48
C ILE A 31 18.50 24.14 -51.19
N VAL A 32 19.80 24.08 -50.92
CA VAL A 32 20.33 23.43 -49.71
C VAL A 32 19.88 24.16 -48.45
N GLY A 33 19.92 25.50 -48.44
CA GLY A 33 19.41 26.31 -47.33
C GLY A 33 17.90 26.13 -47.09
N GLY A 34 17.10 26.05 -48.15
CA GLY A 34 15.67 25.76 -48.06
C GLY A 34 15.35 24.38 -47.50
N LEU A 35 16.11 23.35 -47.89
CA LEU A 35 15.97 21.99 -47.36
C LEU A 35 16.34 21.89 -45.88
N ILE A 36 17.42 22.57 -45.46
CA ILE A 36 17.82 22.64 -44.04
C ILE A 36 16.76 23.38 -43.23
N GLY A 37 16.22 24.49 -43.74
CA GLY A 37 15.14 25.24 -43.09
C GLY A 37 13.86 24.41 -42.93
N ALA A 38 13.43 23.69 -43.97
CA ALA A 38 12.27 22.81 -43.92
C ALA A 38 12.46 21.63 -42.93
N PHE A 39 13.66 21.04 -42.89
CA PHE A 39 14.00 20.00 -41.93
C PHE A 39 13.97 20.52 -40.49
N ALA A 40 14.55 21.70 -40.23
CA ALA A 40 14.54 22.33 -38.91
C ALA A 40 13.10 22.63 -38.43
N VAL A 41 12.25 23.18 -39.30
CA VAL A 41 10.83 23.41 -38.99
C VAL A 41 10.10 22.09 -38.75
N GLY A 42 10.32 21.07 -39.58
CA GLY A 42 9.73 19.74 -39.39
C GLY A 42 10.14 19.09 -38.07
N ALA A 43 11.41 19.18 -37.68
CA ALA A 43 11.91 18.68 -36.41
C ALA A 43 11.32 19.44 -35.21
N VAL A 44 11.18 20.77 -35.31
CA VAL A 44 10.54 21.60 -34.29
C VAL A 44 9.05 21.23 -34.17
N LEU A 45 8.32 21.10 -35.26
CA LEU A 45 6.91 20.71 -35.23
C LEU A 45 6.73 19.28 -34.68
N TYR A 46 7.55 18.33 -35.11
CA TYR A 46 7.53 16.97 -34.56
C TYR A 46 7.80 16.95 -33.05
N TYR A 47 8.80 17.72 -32.60
CA TYR A 47 9.09 17.87 -31.18
C TYR A 47 7.93 18.53 -30.42
N PHE A 48 7.41 19.66 -30.90
CA PHE A 48 6.33 20.39 -30.22
C PHE A 48 5.01 19.62 -30.19
N TYR A 49 4.59 19.02 -31.32
CA TYR A 49 3.36 18.24 -31.38
C TYR A 49 3.49 16.92 -30.63
N GLY A 50 4.58 16.17 -30.83
CA GLY A 50 4.81 14.92 -30.11
C GLY A 50 4.94 15.12 -28.60
N HIS A 51 5.60 16.20 -28.17
CA HIS A 51 5.70 16.52 -26.75
C HIS A 51 4.35 16.92 -26.13
N ARG A 52 3.56 17.77 -26.81
CA ARG A 52 2.20 18.11 -26.35
C ARG A 52 1.27 16.90 -26.27
N GLU A 53 1.37 15.99 -27.23
CA GLU A 53 0.55 14.80 -27.27
C GLU A 53 0.86 13.88 -26.08
N LEU A 54 2.14 13.68 -25.75
CA LEU A 54 2.60 12.95 -24.57
C LEU A 54 2.11 13.60 -23.26
N GLU A 55 2.14 14.93 -23.16
CA GLU A 55 1.61 15.65 -21.99
C GLU A 55 0.11 15.43 -21.79
N ILE A 56 -0.67 15.43 -22.88
CA ILE A 56 -2.12 15.17 -22.84
C ILE A 56 -2.40 13.74 -22.35
N TYR A 57 -1.72 12.73 -22.92
CA TYR A 57 -1.90 11.35 -22.49
C TYR A 57 -1.53 11.14 -21.03
N ARG A 58 -0.42 11.74 -20.59
CA ARG A 58 0.00 11.72 -19.19
C ARG A 58 -1.03 12.36 -18.26
N ALA A 59 -1.63 13.49 -18.66
CA ALA A 59 -2.67 14.17 -17.89
C ALA A 59 -3.95 13.31 -17.77
N ILE A 60 -4.33 12.60 -18.84
CA ILE A 60 -5.47 11.67 -18.83
C ILE A 60 -5.22 10.51 -17.86
N ASP A 61 -4.02 9.91 -17.91
CA ASP A 61 -3.67 8.78 -17.06
C ASP A 61 -3.57 9.21 -15.58
N MET A 62 -3.01 10.38 -15.29
CA MET A 62 -3.04 11.00 -13.95
C MET A 62 -4.45 11.26 -13.45
N THR A 63 -5.34 11.76 -14.31
CA THR A 63 -6.76 11.98 -13.95
C THR A 63 -7.45 10.66 -13.62
N SER A 64 -7.13 9.60 -14.37
CA SER A 64 -7.64 8.25 -14.11
C SER A 64 -7.18 7.73 -12.75
N ILE A 65 -5.90 7.90 -12.40
CA ILE A 65 -5.37 7.56 -11.06
C ILE A 65 -6.09 8.34 -9.96
N ASN A 66 -6.26 9.65 -10.12
CA ASN A 66 -6.97 10.46 -9.12
C ASN A 66 -8.43 10.01 -8.93
N ASN A 67 -9.09 9.58 -10.01
CA ASN A 67 -10.44 9.01 -9.93
C ASN A 67 -10.43 7.66 -9.20
N ALA A 68 -9.44 6.81 -9.46
CA ALA A 68 -9.26 5.55 -8.73
C ALA A 68 -8.99 5.76 -7.23
N ASP A 69 -8.18 6.76 -6.88
CA ASP A 69 -7.91 7.12 -5.47
C ASP A 69 -9.22 7.50 -4.76
N ARG A 70 -10.06 8.32 -5.39
CA ARG A 70 -11.39 8.69 -4.86
C ARG A 70 -12.34 7.51 -4.71
N LEU A 71 -12.30 6.55 -5.63
CA LEU A 71 -13.07 5.31 -5.52
C LEU A 71 -12.59 4.47 -4.33
N LEU A 72 -11.27 4.40 -4.15
CA LEU A 72 -10.65 3.67 -3.04
C LEU A 72 -10.98 4.29 -1.68
N GLU A 73 -11.06 5.61 -1.60
CA GLU A 73 -11.55 6.36 -0.42
C GLU A 73 -13.01 6.02 -0.09
N LYS A 74 -13.84 5.83 -1.11
CA LYS A 74 -15.24 5.37 -0.98
C LYS A 74 -15.37 3.85 -0.80
N ASN A 75 -14.25 3.15 -0.62
CA ASN A 75 -14.17 1.70 -0.46
C ASN A 75 -14.73 0.90 -1.66
N MET A 76 -14.74 1.49 -2.86
CA MET A 76 -15.06 0.84 -4.14
C MET A 76 -13.79 0.20 -4.71
N VAL A 77 -13.32 -0.85 -4.03
CA VAL A 77 -11.97 -1.40 -4.22
C VAL A 77 -11.80 -2.05 -5.60
N GLU A 78 -12.78 -2.81 -6.08
CA GLU A 78 -12.72 -3.46 -7.38
C GLU A 78 -12.70 -2.47 -8.56
N ASP A 79 -13.49 -1.39 -8.47
CA ASP A 79 -13.53 -0.36 -9.51
C ASP A 79 -12.21 0.42 -9.56
N ALA A 80 -11.66 0.78 -8.40
CA ALA A 80 -10.33 1.40 -8.32
C ALA A 80 -9.25 0.47 -8.89
N LEU A 81 -9.28 -0.81 -8.52
CA LEU A 81 -8.35 -1.83 -9.02
C LEU A 81 -8.38 -1.94 -10.55
N ALA A 82 -9.57 -1.94 -11.15
CA ALA A 82 -9.71 -2.00 -12.61
C ALA A 82 -9.00 -0.83 -13.29
N ILE A 83 -9.14 0.39 -12.75
CA ILE A 83 -8.48 1.58 -13.28
C ILE A 83 -6.96 1.51 -13.09
N TYR A 84 -6.46 1.16 -11.89
CA TYR A 84 -5.01 1.05 -11.66
C TYR A 84 -4.37 0.00 -12.58
N THR A 85 -5.04 -1.14 -12.77
CA THR A 85 -4.55 -2.20 -13.66
C THR A 85 -4.53 -1.73 -15.11
N HIS A 86 -5.57 -1.00 -15.54
CA HIS A 86 -5.62 -0.43 -16.88
C HIS A 86 -4.49 0.58 -17.12
N VAL A 87 -4.31 1.53 -16.19
CA VAL A 87 -3.24 2.53 -16.29
C VAL A 87 -1.86 1.87 -16.24
N ALA A 88 -1.61 0.92 -15.35
CA ALA A 88 -0.32 0.21 -15.26
C ALA A 88 -0.03 -0.67 -16.50
N GLY A 89 -1.07 -1.16 -17.18
CA GLY A 89 -0.93 -1.91 -18.42
C GLY A 89 -0.61 -1.03 -19.63
N LYS A 90 -1.14 0.20 -19.65
CA LYS A 90 -0.91 1.18 -20.71
C LYS A 90 0.41 1.93 -20.53
N VAL A 91 0.65 2.43 -19.32
CA VAL A 91 1.84 3.19 -18.95
C VAL A 91 2.94 2.18 -18.64
N SER A 92 3.82 1.90 -19.60
CA SER A 92 4.92 0.98 -19.33
C SER A 92 5.93 1.60 -18.36
N ALA A 93 6.69 0.75 -17.64
CA ALA A 93 7.77 1.20 -16.76
C ALA A 93 8.88 2.00 -17.46
N LYS A 94 8.92 2.01 -18.80
CA LYS A 94 9.89 2.74 -19.61
C LYS A 94 9.40 4.15 -19.97
N GLU A 95 8.11 4.33 -20.19
CA GLU A 95 7.52 5.59 -20.67
C GLU A 95 7.29 6.59 -19.54
N ASP A 96 6.63 6.16 -18.46
CA ASP A 96 6.53 6.94 -17.22
C ASP A 96 6.74 6.03 -16.01
N PRO A 97 8.01 5.84 -15.59
CA PRO A 97 8.33 4.96 -14.47
C PRO A 97 7.62 5.38 -13.17
N GLY A 98 7.48 6.68 -12.92
CA GLY A 98 6.87 7.19 -11.69
C GLY A 98 5.39 6.86 -11.62
N LEU A 99 4.66 7.14 -12.70
CA LEU A 99 3.23 6.84 -12.80
C LEU A 99 2.96 5.33 -12.76
N TYR A 100 3.77 4.53 -13.47
CA TYR A 100 3.69 3.07 -13.39
C TYR A 100 3.88 2.55 -11.96
N ALA A 101 4.89 3.04 -11.24
CA ALA A 101 5.15 2.62 -9.87
C ALA A 101 4.03 3.03 -8.89
N ASN A 102 3.42 4.20 -9.11
CA ASN A 102 2.26 4.65 -8.36
C ASN A 102 1.07 3.72 -8.59
N ALA A 103 0.73 3.45 -9.85
CA ALA A 103 -0.35 2.55 -10.22
C ALA A 103 -0.13 1.14 -9.65
N LYS A 104 1.10 0.59 -9.73
CA LYS A 104 1.45 -0.72 -9.15
C LYS A 104 1.35 -0.76 -7.63
N ASN A 105 1.79 0.28 -6.94
CA ASN A 105 1.62 0.35 -5.49
C ASN A 105 0.12 0.37 -5.12
N SER A 106 -0.69 1.17 -5.81
CA SER A 106 -2.13 1.26 -5.52
C SER A 106 -2.89 -0.01 -5.92
N GLU A 107 -2.50 -0.68 -7.00
CA GLU A 107 -2.96 -2.04 -7.36
C GLU A 107 -2.69 -3.02 -6.19
N GLY A 108 -1.48 -2.97 -5.62
CA GLY A 108 -1.12 -3.77 -4.46
C GLY A 108 -1.98 -3.47 -3.23
N VAL A 109 -2.28 -2.20 -2.95
CA VAL A 109 -3.19 -1.80 -1.86
C VAL A 109 -4.60 -2.35 -2.08
N CYS A 110 -5.11 -2.30 -3.32
CA CYS A 110 -6.43 -2.84 -3.64
C CYS A 110 -6.48 -4.35 -3.42
N TYR A 111 -5.49 -5.10 -3.93
CA TYR A 111 -5.42 -6.54 -3.68
C TYR A 111 -5.28 -6.87 -2.19
N TYR A 112 -4.50 -6.09 -1.43
CA TYR A 112 -4.41 -6.27 0.01
C TYR A 112 -5.78 -6.10 0.68
N LYS A 113 -6.53 -5.04 0.35
CA LYS A 113 -7.90 -4.83 0.87
C LYS A 113 -8.84 -5.97 0.47
N LEU A 114 -8.78 -6.44 -0.77
CA LEU A 114 -9.59 -7.59 -1.22
C LEU A 114 -9.24 -8.86 -0.46
N ALA A 115 -7.97 -9.10 -0.13
CA ALA A 115 -7.54 -10.26 0.62
C ALA A 115 -8.16 -10.33 2.03
N LEU A 116 -8.47 -9.17 2.64
CA LEU A 116 -9.14 -9.10 3.94
C LEU A 116 -10.61 -9.54 3.88
N VAL A 117 -11.18 -9.66 2.67
CA VAL A 117 -12.60 -9.98 2.47
C VAL A 117 -12.81 -11.30 1.71
N LYS A 118 -11.98 -11.59 0.69
CA LYS A 118 -12.13 -12.78 -0.17
C LYS A 118 -10.80 -13.22 -0.79
N ASN A 119 -10.73 -14.50 -1.15
CA ASN A 119 -9.61 -15.12 -1.88
C ASN A 119 -8.24 -14.73 -1.27
N THR A 120 -8.14 -14.82 0.06
CA THR A 120 -7.08 -14.19 0.87
C THR A 120 -5.68 -14.49 0.35
N GLU A 121 -5.31 -15.76 0.19
CA GLU A 121 -3.96 -16.12 -0.26
C GLU A 121 -3.65 -15.55 -1.65
N VAL A 122 -4.54 -15.77 -2.61
CA VAL A 122 -4.35 -15.35 -4.01
C VAL A 122 -4.19 -13.84 -4.10
N ASN A 123 -5.04 -13.09 -3.39
CA ASN A 123 -4.98 -11.63 -3.39
C ASN A 123 -3.74 -11.12 -2.66
N LEU A 124 -3.28 -11.75 -1.57
CA LEU A 124 -2.02 -11.38 -0.92
C LEU A 124 -0.81 -11.58 -1.85
N LEU A 125 -0.77 -12.69 -2.60
CA LEU A 125 0.30 -12.94 -3.56
C LEU A 125 0.31 -11.89 -4.69
N LYS A 126 -0.86 -11.50 -5.19
CA LYS A 126 -0.98 -10.40 -6.17
C LYS A 126 -0.55 -9.05 -5.59
N ALA A 127 -0.92 -8.75 -4.34
CA ALA A 127 -0.50 -7.54 -3.65
C ALA A 127 1.03 -7.46 -3.53
N ILE A 128 1.65 -8.54 -3.07
CA ILE A 128 3.11 -8.68 -2.95
C ILE A 128 3.79 -8.45 -4.29
N SER A 129 3.30 -9.09 -5.36
CA SER A 129 3.84 -8.94 -6.72
C SER A 129 3.78 -7.48 -7.18
N ALA A 130 2.64 -6.81 -7.00
CA ALA A 130 2.46 -5.42 -7.40
C ALA A 130 3.35 -4.45 -6.61
N PHE A 131 3.51 -4.65 -5.29
CA PHE A 131 4.45 -3.88 -4.48
C PHE A 131 5.90 -4.09 -4.91
N GLN A 132 6.30 -5.33 -5.22
CA GLN A 132 7.63 -5.63 -5.72
C GLN A 132 7.89 -4.97 -7.08
N ASP A 133 6.91 -4.94 -7.97
CA ASP A 133 7.00 -4.22 -9.25
C ASP A 133 7.19 -2.71 -9.05
N ALA A 134 6.44 -2.11 -8.13
CA ALA A 134 6.62 -0.69 -7.78
C ALA A 134 8.02 -0.41 -7.21
N LEU A 135 8.57 -1.32 -6.39
CA LEU A 135 9.91 -1.20 -5.78
C LEU A 135 11.07 -1.37 -6.78
N LYS A 136 10.82 -1.89 -8.00
CA LYS A 136 11.84 -1.86 -9.07
C LYS A 136 12.14 -0.43 -9.54
N ILE A 137 11.20 0.49 -9.32
CA ILE A 137 11.30 1.89 -9.74
C ILE A 137 11.45 2.83 -8.54
N ARG A 138 10.70 2.58 -7.47
CA ARG A 138 10.80 3.31 -6.20
C ARG A 138 12.07 2.85 -5.50
N THR A 139 13.11 3.66 -5.51
CA THR A 139 14.35 3.44 -4.75
C THR A 139 14.52 4.52 -3.70
N VAL A 140 15.43 4.31 -2.75
CA VAL A 140 15.73 5.29 -1.70
C VAL A 140 16.23 6.61 -2.31
N GLU A 141 16.97 6.56 -3.41
CA GLU A 141 17.60 7.71 -4.05
C GLU A 141 16.59 8.54 -4.85
N LYS A 142 15.68 7.88 -5.57
CA LYS A 142 14.76 8.57 -6.49
C LYS A 142 13.41 8.91 -5.86
N TYR A 143 12.91 8.04 -4.98
CA TYR A 143 11.58 8.18 -4.37
C TYR A 143 11.59 7.68 -2.91
N PRO A 144 12.33 8.33 -2.01
CA PRO A 144 12.56 7.81 -0.65
C PRO A 144 11.27 7.55 0.13
N ALA A 145 10.35 8.52 0.17
CA ALA A 145 9.10 8.39 0.92
C ALA A 145 8.21 7.29 0.32
N ASP A 146 8.07 7.26 -1.00
CA ASP A 146 7.26 6.24 -1.69
C ASP A 146 7.86 4.83 -1.58
N TYR A 147 9.18 4.70 -1.62
CA TYR A 147 9.88 3.45 -1.33
C TYR A 147 9.52 2.94 0.06
N ALA A 148 9.62 3.80 1.07
CA ALA A 148 9.31 3.44 2.45
C ALA A 148 7.82 3.09 2.63
N ASN A 149 6.91 3.81 1.97
CA ASN A 149 5.49 3.47 1.94
C ASN A 149 5.26 2.07 1.36
N THR A 150 5.84 1.79 0.19
CA THR A 150 5.67 0.49 -0.48
C THR A 150 6.31 -0.65 0.31
N GLN A 151 7.47 -0.44 0.93
CA GLN A 151 8.08 -1.41 1.84
C GLN A 151 7.19 -1.69 3.05
N ASN A 152 6.60 -0.66 3.66
CA ASN A 152 5.65 -0.84 4.74
C ASN A 152 4.40 -1.62 4.30
N ASN A 153 3.85 -1.35 3.11
CA ASN A 153 2.70 -2.09 2.58
C ASN A 153 3.06 -3.56 2.27
N LEU A 154 4.24 -3.79 1.69
CA LEU A 154 4.77 -5.12 1.45
C LEU A 154 4.94 -5.91 2.75
N GLY A 155 5.46 -5.26 3.80
CA GLY A 155 5.58 -5.86 5.13
C GLY A 155 4.22 -6.29 5.70
N ASN A 156 3.19 -5.46 5.53
CA ASN A 156 1.82 -5.81 5.94
C ASN A 156 1.26 -7.00 5.15
N ALA A 157 1.48 -7.05 3.83
CA ALA A 157 1.04 -8.16 3.01
C ALA A 157 1.71 -9.47 3.42
N TYR A 158 3.02 -9.46 3.69
CA TYR A 158 3.72 -10.63 4.22
C TYR A 158 3.25 -11.02 5.62
N ARG A 159 3.03 -10.05 6.52
CA ARG A 159 2.50 -10.34 7.87
C ARG A 159 1.14 -11.03 7.78
N THR A 160 0.22 -10.53 6.96
CA THR A 160 -1.09 -11.17 6.77
C THR A 160 -0.94 -12.54 6.09
N LEU A 161 -0.04 -12.70 5.12
CA LEU A 161 0.21 -14.01 4.49
C LEU A 161 0.75 -15.03 5.49
N SER A 162 1.50 -14.60 6.51
CA SER A 162 2.01 -15.46 7.58
C SER A 162 0.91 -16.13 8.41
N GLU A 163 -0.28 -15.53 8.48
CA GLU A 163 -1.45 -16.11 9.15
C GLU A 163 -2.13 -17.17 8.28
N VAL A 164 -1.83 -17.21 6.98
CA VAL A 164 -2.38 -18.16 6.01
C VAL A 164 -1.41 -19.31 5.74
N LYS A 165 -0.12 -19.02 5.53
CA LYS A 165 0.90 -20.03 5.25
C LYS A 165 2.30 -19.58 5.63
N ASP A 166 3.18 -20.55 5.87
CA ASP A 166 4.61 -20.33 6.19
C ASP A 166 4.81 -19.16 7.17
N LYS A 167 4.25 -19.32 8.38
CA LYS A 167 4.18 -18.24 9.37
C LYS A 167 5.56 -17.62 9.64
N LYS A 168 6.58 -18.47 9.88
CA LYS A 168 7.94 -18.00 10.19
C LYS A 168 8.62 -17.33 8.99
N GLY A 169 8.54 -17.93 7.79
CA GLY A 169 9.20 -17.38 6.60
C GLY A 169 8.60 -16.05 6.17
N ASN A 170 7.26 -15.94 6.16
CA ASN A 170 6.58 -14.70 5.80
C ASN A 170 6.74 -13.61 6.87
N LEU A 171 6.76 -13.93 8.16
CA LEU A 171 7.11 -12.93 9.19
C LEU A 171 8.54 -12.41 9.02
N GLY A 172 9.51 -13.27 8.67
CA GLY A 172 10.88 -12.84 8.34
C GLY A 172 10.91 -11.78 7.25
N LYS A 173 10.19 -12.01 6.14
CA LYS A 173 10.06 -11.04 5.04
C LYS A 173 9.34 -9.76 5.45
N ALA A 174 8.33 -9.86 6.34
CA ALA A 174 7.64 -8.70 6.88
C ALA A 174 8.60 -7.80 7.68
N PHE A 175 9.40 -8.40 8.57
CA PHE A 175 10.41 -7.66 9.34
C PHE A 175 11.42 -6.97 8.43
N GLU A 176 11.95 -7.66 7.42
CA GLU A 176 12.90 -7.07 6.47
C GLU A 176 12.31 -5.84 5.75
N ALA A 177 11.05 -5.93 5.32
CA ALA A 177 10.36 -4.82 4.64
C ALA A 177 10.12 -3.64 5.60
N PHE A 178 9.66 -3.90 6.83
CA PHE A 178 9.48 -2.83 7.83
C PHE A 178 10.81 -2.16 8.22
N GLU A 179 11.89 -2.93 8.37
CA GLU A 179 13.23 -2.39 8.66
C GLU A 179 13.73 -1.51 7.50
N LYS A 180 13.52 -1.94 6.25
CA LYS A 180 13.82 -1.10 5.06
C LYS A 180 13.01 0.20 5.07
N ALA A 181 11.73 0.15 5.43
CA ALA A 181 10.91 1.35 5.57
C ALA A 181 11.43 2.27 6.70
N LEU A 182 11.76 1.73 7.87
CA LEU A 182 12.25 2.50 9.03
C LEU A 182 13.66 3.12 8.84
N LYS A 183 14.46 2.62 7.89
CA LYS A 183 15.72 3.29 7.49
C LYS A 183 15.46 4.65 6.82
N VAL A 184 14.29 4.83 6.20
CA VAL A 184 13.90 6.07 5.53
C VAL A 184 12.91 6.87 6.39
N TYR A 185 11.87 6.20 6.87
CA TYR A 185 10.91 6.75 7.82
C TYR A 185 11.52 6.83 9.20
N THR A 186 12.18 7.94 9.49
CA THR A 186 12.65 8.29 10.83
C THR A 186 11.64 9.18 11.54
N LEU A 187 11.75 9.25 12.87
CA LEU A 187 10.92 10.11 13.71
C LEU A 187 10.94 11.57 13.24
N ASP A 188 12.11 12.09 12.87
CA ASP A 188 12.31 13.50 12.54
C ASP A 188 11.86 13.86 11.12
N LYS A 189 12.05 12.95 10.15
CA LYS A 189 11.81 13.25 8.74
C LYS A 189 10.41 12.87 8.27
N TYR A 190 9.88 11.74 8.74
CA TYR A 190 8.58 11.22 8.33
C TYR A 190 7.82 10.63 9.53
N PRO A 191 7.44 11.45 10.52
CA PRO A 191 6.89 10.97 11.80
C PRO A 191 5.65 10.09 11.64
N ALA A 192 4.74 10.44 10.72
CA ALA A 192 3.52 9.66 10.47
C ALA A 192 3.83 8.27 9.88
N GLY A 193 4.76 8.22 8.90
CA GLY A 193 5.24 6.97 8.31
C GLY A 193 5.97 6.10 9.33
N TYR A 194 6.86 6.69 10.13
CA TYR A 194 7.57 6.02 11.22
C TYR A 194 6.58 5.38 12.20
N ALA A 195 5.59 6.14 12.68
CA ALA A 195 4.61 5.63 13.64
C ALA A 195 3.73 4.52 13.04
N ALA A 196 3.35 4.63 11.77
CA ALA A 196 2.62 3.57 11.08
C ALA A 196 3.44 2.28 10.97
N THR A 197 4.70 2.39 10.58
CA THR A 197 5.59 1.23 10.47
C THR A 197 5.91 0.61 11.83
N GLN A 198 6.12 1.42 12.88
CA GLN A 198 6.29 0.92 14.25
C GLN A 198 5.06 0.15 14.74
N ASN A 199 3.85 0.64 14.47
CA ASN A 199 2.64 -0.10 14.79
C ASN A 199 2.57 -1.45 14.06
N ASN A 200 2.91 -1.47 12.77
CA ASN A 200 2.87 -2.70 11.98
C ASN A 200 3.94 -3.71 12.41
N LEU A 201 5.13 -3.21 12.76
CA LEU A 201 6.21 -4.00 13.36
C LEU A 201 5.78 -4.60 14.69
N GLY A 202 5.09 -3.82 15.53
CA GLY A 202 4.53 -4.30 16.78
C GLY A 202 3.53 -5.44 16.58
N ALA A 203 2.63 -5.29 15.59
CA ALA A 203 1.69 -6.35 15.23
C ALA A 203 2.41 -7.61 14.73
N ALA A 204 3.46 -7.48 13.92
CA ALA A 204 4.25 -8.61 13.46
C ALA A 204 4.96 -9.35 14.60
N TYR A 205 5.51 -8.64 15.59
CA TYR A 205 6.07 -9.26 16.79
C TYR A 205 5.01 -9.94 17.65
N ALA A 206 3.81 -9.38 17.76
CA ALA A 206 2.70 -10.01 18.45
C ALA A 206 2.32 -11.34 17.77
N THR A 207 2.20 -11.37 16.43
CA THR A 207 1.99 -12.62 15.67
C THR A 207 3.14 -13.60 15.85
N LEU A 208 4.40 -13.14 15.86
CA LEU A 208 5.57 -14.01 16.07
C LEU A 208 5.57 -14.66 17.48
N SER A 209 5.00 -13.98 18.48
CA SER A 209 4.92 -14.50 19.84
C SER A 209 4.13 -15.81 19.97
N GLU A 210 3.26 -16.10 18.99
CA GLU A 210 2.51 -17.36 18.90
C GLU A 210 3.38 -18.53 18.43
N VAL A 211 4.51 -18.25 17.78
CA VAL A 211 5.44 -19.27 17.24
C VAL A 211 6.49 -19.66 18.27
N GLY A 212 6.96 -18.71 19.07
CA GLY A 212 7.99 -18.94 20.08
C GLY A 212 8.46 -17.65 20.74
N ASN A 213 9.28 -17.78 21.79
CA ASN A 213 9.83 -16.66 22.57
C ASN A 213 8.74 -15.65 22.99
N LYS A 214 7.59 -16.15 23.46
CA LYS A 214 6.36 -15.38 23.65
C LYS A 214 6.58 -14.09 24.43
N GLU A 215 7.16 -14.15 25.64
CA GLU A 215 7.44 -12.96 26.44
C GLU A 215 8.33 -11.95 25.69
N GLN A 216 9.45 -12.41 25.14
CA GLN A 216 10.41 -11.53 24.45
C GLN A 216 9.77 -10.82 23.26
N ASN A 217 9.00 -11.55 22.44
CA ASN A 217 8.35 -11.00 21.27
C ASN A 217 7.20 -10.04 21.65
N LEU A 218 6.42 -10.36 22.69
CA LEU A 218 5.40 -9.43 23.21
C LEU A 218 6.02 -8.14 23.77
N ASN A 219 7.17 -8.22 24.44
CA ASN A 219 7.89 -7.02 24.90
C ASN A 219 8.40 -6.17 23.72
N LYS A 220 8.90 -6.79 22.64
CA LYS A 220 9.25 -6.06 21.40
C LYS A 220 8.04 -5.40 20.77
N ALA A 221 6.90 -6.10 20.74
CA ALA A 221 5.64 -5.55 20.24
C ALA A 221 5.19 -4.31 21.04
N ILE A 222 5.18 -4.41 22.37
CA ILE A 222 4.86 -3.29 23.27
C ILE A 222 5.77 -2.09 23.00
N LYS A 223 7.08 -2.31 22.90
CA LYS A 223 8.04 -1.23 22.62
C LYS A 223 7.72 -0.54 21.30
N ALA A 224 7.45 -1.29 20.23
CA ALA A 224 7.12 -0.73 18.93
C ALA A 224 5.79 0.06 18.95
N PHE A 225 4.76 -0.45 19.62
CA PHE A 225 3.51 0.31 19.81
C PHE A 225 3.72 1.59 20.61
N GLN A 226 4.54 1.56 21.66
CA GLN A 226 4.87 2.76 22.45
C GLN A 226 5.63 3.80 21.61
N GLU A 227 6.56 3.39 20.74
CA GLU A 227 7.20 4.30 19.78
C GLU A 227 6.18 4.94 18.83
N ALA A 228 5.21 4.16 18.33
CA ALA A 228 4.13 4.69 17.49
C ALA A 228 3.26 5.73 18.23
N LEU A 229 2.96 5.50 19.52
CA LEU A 229 2.15 6.39 20.35
C LEU A 229 2.84 7.71 20.72
N LYS A 230 4.16 7.84 20.52
CA LYS A 230 4.84 9.16 20.64
C LYS A 230 4.35 10.16 19.59
N ILE A 231 3.88 9.67 18.45
CA ILE A 231 3.40 10.49 17.34
C ILE A 231 1.88 10.40 17.20
N ARG A 232 1.33 9.18 17.32
CA ARG A 232 -0.11 8.93 17.25
C ARG A 232 -0.74 9.33 18.57
N THR A 233 -1.24 10.56 18.63
CA THR A 233 -2.09 11.04 19.72
C THR A 233 -3.54 11.11 19.25
N ILE A 234 -4.47 11.23 20.19
CA ILE A 234 -5.90 11.34 19.86
C ILE A 234 -6.20 12.61 19.06
N GLU A 235 -5.46 13.69 19.28
CA GLU A 235 -5.66 14.99 18.62
C GLU A 235 -5.13 15.00 17.17
N ARG A 236 -3.98 14.36 16.93
CA ARG A 236 -3.30 14.44 15.63
C ARG A 236 -3.63 13.28 14.70
N TYR A 237 -3.79 12.07 15.25
CA TYR A 237 -4.04 10.85 14.48
C TYR A 237 -5.03 9.93 15.24
N PRO A 238 -6.28 10.36 15.45
CA PRO A 238 -7.24 9.65 16.31
C PRO A 238 -7.39 8.17 15.94
N LEU A 239 -7.59 7.87 14.65
CA LEU A 239 -7.69 6.49 14.17
C LEU A 239 -6.42 5.68 14.40
N GLY A 240 -5.26 6.26 14.08
CA GLY A 240 -3.97 5.61 14.31
C GLY A 240 -3.71 5.34 15.79
N TYR A 241 -4.05 6.29 16.66
CA TYR A 241 -3.98 6.16 18.12
C TYR A 241 -4.84 5.00 18.60
N ALA A 242 -6.10 4.95 18.19
CA ALA A 242 -7.04 3.91 18.60
C ALA A 242 -6.63 2.51 18.14
N THR A 243 -6.17 2.38 16.88
CA THR A 243 -5.62 1.11 16.38
C THR A 243 -4.43 0.65 17.23
N THR A 244 -3.48 1.55 17.50
CA THR A 244 -2.28 1.21 18.26
C THR A 244 -2.61 0.87 19.71
N GLN A 245 -3.52 1.60 20.34
CA GLN A 245 -3.98 1.32 21.71
C GLN A 245 -4.71 -0.02 21.82
N ASN A 246 -5.59 -0.36 20.86
CA ASN A 246 -6.27 -1.66 20.85
C ASN A 246 -5.27 -2.82 20.67
N ASN A 247 -4.29 -2.67 19.76
CA ASN A 247 -3.23 -3.66 19.59
C ASN A 247 -2.36 -3.80 20.83
N LEU A 248 -2.00 -2.68 21.47
CA LEU A 248 -1.24 -2.66 22.71
C LEU A 248 -2.00 -3.36 23.84
N GLY A 249 -3.31 -3.15 23.93
CA GLY A 249 -4.18 -3.81 24.90
C GLY A 249 -4.21 -5.33 24.74
N ASN A 250 -4.39 -5.82 23.51
CA ASN A 250 -4.30 -7.25 23.21
C ASN A 250 -2.92 -7.84 23.53
N THR A 251 -1.86 -7.09 23.25
CA THR A 251 -0.48 -7.50 23.53
C THR A 251 -0.22 -7.64 25.03
N TYR A 252 -0.69 -6.67 25.84
CA TYR A 252 -0.61 -6.77 27.29
C TYR A 252 -1.43 -7.94 27.84
N ARG A 253 -2.62 -8.20 27.29
CA ARG A 253 -3.44 -9.36 27.68
C ARG A 253 -2.68 -10.67 27.39
N ALA A 254 -2.05 -10.80 26.24
CA ALA A 254 -1.23 -11.96 25.90
C ALA A 254 0.01 -12.08 26.79
N LEU A 255 0.63 -10.96 27.19
CA LEU A 255 1.78 -10.95 28.10
C LEU A 255 1.37 -11.40 29.51
N ALA A 256 0.16 -11.05 29.95
CA ALA A 256 -0.38 -11.48 31.23
C ALA A 256 -0.51 -13.01 31.38
N GLU A 257 -0.56 -13.75 30.27
CA GLU A 257 -0.58 -15.22 30.29
C GLU A 257 0.77 -15.82 30.70
N VAL A 258 1.87 -15.05 30.56
CA VAL A 258 3.23 -15.54 30.83
C VAL A 258 3.98 -14.72 31.89
N LYS A 259 3.55 -13.49 32.20
CA LYS A 259 4.23 -12.58 33.13
C LYS A 259 3.32 -11.52 33.73
N ASP A 260 3.54 -11.20 35.02
CA ASP A 260 2.92 -10.08 35.75
C ASP A 260 1.41 -9.94 35.52
N LYS A 261 0.68 -11.06 35.61
CA LYS A 261 -0.70 -11.22 35.14
C LYS A 261 -1.62 -10.04 35.50
N GLY A 262 -1.69 -9.68 36.78
CA GLY A 262 -2.57 -8.61 37.25
C GLY A 262 -2.20 -7.23 36.68
N SER A 263 -0.92 -6.87 36.70
CA SER A 263 -0.43 -5.58 36.20
C SER A 263 -0.66 -5.44 34.70
N ASN A 264 -0.34 -6.48 33.93
CA ASN A 264 -0.52 -6.47 32.48
C ASN A 264 -2.00 -6.46 32.09
N LEU A 265 -2.89 -7.15 32.81
CA LEU A 265 -4.34 -7.05 32.55
C LEU A 265 -4.91 -5.66 32.83
N LEU A 266 -4.43 -4.95 33.85
CA LEU A 266 -4.82 -3.57 34.10
C LEU A 266 -4.37 -2.64 32.96
N LYS A 267 -3.13 -2.81 32.47
CA LYS A 267 -2.63 -2.08 31.29
C LYS A 267 -3.44 -2.40 30.03
N ALA A 268 -3.84 -3.67 29.86
CA ALA A 268 -4.68 -4.09 28.75
C ALA A 268 -6.03 -3.36 28.75
N VAL A 269 -6.73 -3.35 29.90
CA VAL A 269 -7.99 -2.63 30.07
C VAL A 269 -7.82 -1.13 29.78
N GLN A 270 -6.75 -0.51 30.28
CA GLN A 270 -6.51 0.91 30.06
C GLN A 270 -6.32 1.23 28.57
N ALA A 271 -5.45 0.48 27.88
CA ALA A 271 -5.19 0.70 26.46
C ALA A 271 -6.45 0.50 25.61
N VAL A 272 -7.23 -0.56 25.87
CA VAL A 272 -8.50 -0.80 25.15
C VAL A 272 -9.51 0.33 25.41
N LYS A 273 -9.58 0.88 26.63
CA LYS A 273 -10.43 2.05 26.92
C LYS A 273 -9.98 3.30 26.18
N GLU A 274 -8.68 3.52 26.03
CA GLU A 274 -8.16 4.62 25.21
C GLU A 274 -8.60 4.49 23.75
N ALA A 275 -8.58 3.27 23.19
CA ALA A 275 -9.10 3.04 21.84
C ALA A 275 -10.59 3.35 21.71
N LEU A 276 -11.41 3.03 22.72
CA LEU A 276 -12.85 3.32 22.75
C LEU A 276 -13.20 4.81 22.87
N LYS A 277 -12.23 5.70 23.14
CA LYS A 277 -12.46 7.15 23.03
C LYS A 277 -12.63 7.62 21.59
N VAL A 278 -12.14 6.84 20.63
CA VAL A 278 -12.21 7.13 19.20
C VAL A 278 -13.13 6.14 18.49
N TYR A 279 -12.95 4.84 18.75
CA TYR A 279 -13.86 3.83 18.21
C TYR A 279 -15.17 3.91 18.96
N THR A 280 -16.13 4.62 18.37
CA THR A 280 -17.49 4.76 18.87
C THR A 280 -18.43 3.89 18.02
N LEU A 281 -19.58 3.53 18.61
CA LEU A 281 -20.60 2.76 17.89
C LEU A 281 -21.12 3.49 16.64
N SER A 282 -21.20 4.83 16.68
CA SER A 282 -21.75 5.63 15.58
C SER A 282 -20.78 5.82 14.42
N GLU A 283 -19.49 6.00 14.69
CA GLU A 283 -18.50 6.31 13.64
C GLU A 283 -17.78 5.05 13.14
N TYR A 284 -17.42 4.14 14.04
CA TYR A 284 -16.62 2.96 13.74
C TYR A 284 -17.22 1.70 14.37
N PRO A 285 -18.44 1.28 13.98
CA PRO A 285 -19.17 0.20 14.64
C PRO A 285 -18.39 -1.12 14.70
N LEU A 286 -17.65 -1.47 13.65
CA LEU A 286 -16.89 -2.73 13.62
C LEU A 286 -15.68 -2.71 14.55
N ASP A 287 -14.91 -1.63 14.53
CA ASP A 287 -13.76 -1.46 15.41
C ASP A 287 -14.21 -1.30 16.86
N TYR A 288 -15.32 -0.61 17.11
CA TYR A 288 -15.98 -0.52 18.42
C TYR A 288 -16.30 -1.91 18.96
N ALA A 289 -17.00 -2.74 18.18
CA ALA A 289 -17.38 -4.08 18.62
C ALA A 289 -16.18 -5.00 18.86
N ALA A 290 -15.16 -4.93 18.00
CA ALA A 290 -13.92 -5.68 18.19
C ALA A 290 -13.20 -5.25 19.47
N THR A 291 -13.13 -3.95 19.71
CA THR A 291 -12.47 -3.34 20.88
C THR A 291 -13.25 -3.65 22.16
N GLN A 292 -14.58 -3.62 22.13
CA GLN A 292 -15.44 -4.03 23.24
C GLN A 292 -15.31 -5.51 23.57
N ASN A 293 -15.23 -6.40 22.56
CA ASN A 293 -14.90 -7.80 22.79
C ASN A 293 -13.53 -7.97 23.46
N ASN A 294 -12.51 -7.22 23.04
CA ASN A 294 -11.19 -7.23 23.69
C ASN A 294 -11.26 -6.75 25.15
N LEU A 295 -12.08 -5.73 25.43
CA LEU A 295 -12.33 -5.23 26.78
C LEU A 295 -12.99 -6.31 27.65
N GLY A 296 -13.99 -7.01 27.11
CA GLY A 296 -14.65 -8.13 27.77
C GLY A 296 -13.69 -9.26 28.11
N ASN A 297 -12.82 -9.63 27.16
CA ASN A 297 -11.80 -10.65 27.38
C ASN A 297 -10.80 -10.24 28.47
N ALA A 298 -10.36 -8.97 28.47
CA ALA A 298 -9.43 -8.45 29.48
C ALA A 298 -10.07 -8.45 30.89
N TYR A 299 -11.32 -8.01 31.02
CA TYR A 299 -12.04 -8.05 32.29
C TYR A 299 -12.31 -9.48 32.77
N GLY A 300 -12.70 -10.39 31.87
CA GLY A 300 -12.90 -11.80 32.21
C GLY A 300 -11.62 -12.47 32.72
N ALA A 301 -10.46 -12.12 32.15
CA ALA A 301 -9.17 -12.57 32.65
C ALA A 301 -8.80 -11.91 34.00
N LEU A 302 -9.13 -10.63 34.19
CA LEU A 302 -8.87 -9.91 35.45
C LEU A 302 -9.71 -10.44 36.60
N ALA A 303 -10.92 -10.94 36.33
CA ALA A 303 -11.76 -11.60 37.32
C ALA A 303 -11.13 -12.85 37.95
N ALA A 304 -10.20 -13.51 37.25
CA ALA A 304 -9.41 -14.61 37.80
C ALA A 304 -8.25 -14.15 38.69
N VAL A 305 -8.03 -12.83 38.82
CA VAL A 305 -6.96 -12.23 39.60
C VAL A 305 -7.51 -11.46 40.79
N LYS A 306 -8.54 -10.62 40.57
CA LYS A 306 -9.17 -9.80 41.61
C LYS A 306 -10.58 -9.38 41.26
N ASP A 307 -11.34 -8.93 42.25
CA ASP A 307 -12.66 -8.32 42.12
C ASP A 307 -13.57 -9.14 41.18
N LYS A 308 -13.61 -10.47 41.40
CA LYS A 308 -14.15 -11.45 40.44
C LYS A 308 -15.51 -11.05 39.89
N GLU A 309 -16.48 -10.83 40.77
CA GLU A 309 -17.85 -10.47 40.39
C GLU A 309 -17.89 -9.16 39.60
N ALA A 310 -17.30 -8.09 40.15
CA ALA A 310 -17.27 -6.78 39.50
C ALA A 310 -16.63 -6.80 38.11
N ASN A 311 -15.54 -7.56 37.94
CA ASN A 311 -14.87 -7.71 36.64
C ASN A 311 -15.68 -8.58 35.68
N LEU A 312 -16.34 -9.65 36.13
CA LEU A 312 -17.23 -10.43 35.26
C LEU A 312 -18.43 -9.61 34.81
N THR A 313 -19.03 -8.79 35.68
CA THR A 313 -20.12 -7.87 35.29
C THR A 313 -19.66 -6.88 34.23
N LYS A 314 -18.45 -6.30 34.37
CA LYS A 314 -17.86 -5.42 33.35
C LYS A 314 -17.60 -6.18 32.04
N ALA A 315 -17.16 -7.44 32.11
CA ALA A 315 -16.94 -8.26 30.94
C ALA A 315 -18.25 -8.50 30.16
N VAL A 316 -19.32 -8.89 30.86
CA VAL A 316 -20.65 -9.10 30.27
C VAL A 316 -21.13 -7.84 29.56
N ARG A 317 -21.05 -6.67 30.22
CA ARG A 317 -21.44 -5.39 29.60
C ARG A 317 -20.66 -5.09 28.32
N ALA A 318 -19.35 -5.32 28.33
CA ALA A 318 -18.53 -5.11 27.14
C ALA A 318 -18.92 -6.06 25.99
N TYR A 319 -19.23 -7.33 26.28
CA TYR A 319 -19.74 -8.24 25.27
C TYR A 319 -21.12 -7.84 24.74
N GLU A 320 -22.02 -7.36 25.59
CA GLU A 320 -23.32 -6.81 25.17
C GLU A 320 -23.15 -5.64 24.20
N GLU A 321 -22.21 -4.73 24.47
CA GLU A 321 -21.86 -3.65 23.55
C GLU A 321 -21.34 -4.15 22.20
N ALA A 322 -20.50 -5.19 22.19
CA ALA A 322 -20.02 -5.81 20.94
C ALA A 322 -21.16 -6.46 20.15
N LEU A 323 -22.13 -7.07 20.82
CA LEU A 323 -23.29 -7.74 20.22
C LEU A 323 -24.34 -6.77 19.66
N LYS A 324 -24.22 -5.44 19.90
CA LYS A 324 -25.01 -4.43 19.16
C LYS A 324 -24.65 -4.40 17.67
N VAL A 325 -23.44 -4.86 17.31
CA VAL A 325 -22.92 -4.82 15.93
C VAL A 325 -22.74 -6.23 15.37
N TYR A 326 -22.15 -7.13 16.15
CA TYR A 326 -22.08 -8.54 15.78
C TYR A 326 -23.45 -9.15 16.00
N THR A 327 -24.12 -9.50 14.90
CA THR A 327 -25.42 -10.14 14.92
C THR A 327 -25.35 -11.48 14.18
N LEU A 328 -26.36 -12.33 14.35
CA LEU A 328 -26.40 -13.59 13.60
C LEU A 328 -26.48 -13.35 12.08
N GLY A 329 -27.18 -12.31 11.64
CA GLY A 329 -27.29 -11.95 10.23
C GLY A 329 -26.04 -11.25 9.68
N ARG A 330 -25.26 -10.58 10.55
CA ARG A 330 -24.07 -9.81 10.16
C ARG A 330 -22.92 -10.13 11.13
N TYR A 331 -21.88 -10.79 10.62
CA TYR A 331 -20.75 -11.33 11.40
C TYR A 331 -21.11 -12.56 12.28
N PRO A 332 -21.69 -13.64 11.70
CA PRO A 332 -22.17 -14.81 12.46
C PRO A 332 -21.06 -15.55 13.23
N SER A 333 -19.82 -15.51 12.76
CA SER A 333 -18.68 -16.10 13.47
C SER A 333 -18.39 -15.33 14.76
N GLN A 334 -18.23 -14.01 14.65
CA GLN A 334 -17.98 -13.11 15.77
C GLN A 334 -19.14 -13.14 16.77
N PHE A 335 -20.38 -13.12 16.30
CA PHE A 335 -21.57 -13.23 17.15
C PHE A 335 -21.52 -14.48 18.03
N ARG A 336 -21.22 -15.65 17.45
CA ARG A 336 -21.14 -16.92 18.19
C ARG A 336 -20.01 -16.90 19.23
N THR A 337 -18.83 -16.43 18.85
CA THR A 337 -17.67 -16.35 19.75
C THR A 337 -17.95 -15.42 20.93
N VAL A 338 -18.47 -14.22 20.68
CA VAL A 338 -18.76 -13.22 21.72
C VAL A 338 -19.88 -13.70 22.64
N THR A 339 -20.95 -14.28 22.07
CA THR A 339 -22.05 -14.84 22.87
C THR A 339 -21.56 -15.96 23.79
N ALA A 340 -20.72 -16.87 23.30
CA ALA A 340 -20.16 -17.95 24.12
C ALA A 340 -19.30 -17.40 25.27
N SER A 341 -18.45 -16.40 25.00
CA SER A 341 -17.65 -15.72 26.02
C SER A 341 -18.51 -15.01 27.07
N MET A 342 -19.59 -14.36 26.63
CA MET A 342 -20.55 -13.68 27.50
C MET A 342 -21.27 -14.67 28.42
N GLU A 343 -21.80 -15.77 27.89
CA GLU A 343 -22.51 -16.77 28.69
C GLU A 343 -21.58 -17.46 29.71
N LYS A 344 -20.33 -17.75 29.31
CA LYS A 344 -19.31 -18.23 30.24
C LYS A 344 -19.01 -17.24 31.36
N ALA A 345 -19.04 -15.93 31.08
CA ALA A 345 -18.88 -14.91 32.10
C ALA A 345 -20.09 -14.85 33.04
N LYS A 346 -21.32 -14.86 32.51
CA LYS A 346 -22.58 -14.86 33.29
C LYS A 346 -22.68 -16.05 34.24
N GLN A 347 -22.31 -17.24 33.77
CA GLN A 347 -22.30 -18.46 34.61
C GLN A 347 -21.38 -18.37 35.82
N LYS A 348 -20.33 -17.54 35.75
CA LYS A 348 -19.34 -17.37 36.83
C LYS A 348 -19.64 -16.20 37.78
N VAL A 349 -20.62 -15.36 37.43
CA VAL A 349 -21.14 -14.28 38.28
C VAL A 349 -22.08 -14.84 39.34
N ARG A 350 -22.86 -15.86 38.97
CA ARG A 350 -23.65 -16.68 39.89
C ARG A 350 -22.73 -17.53 40.75
#